data_AF-K1XL56-F1
#
_entry.id   AF-K1XL56-F1
#
_cell.length_a   1.000
_cell.length_b   1.000
_cell.length_c   1.000
_cell.angle_alpha   90.00
_cell.angle_beta   90.00
_cell.angle_gamma   90.00
#
_symmetry.space_group_name_H-M   'P 1'
#
loop_
_entity.id
_entity.type
_entity.pdbx_description
1 polymer ?
#
loop_
_entity_poly.entity_id
_entity_poly.type
_entity_poly.pdbx_seq_one_letter_code
_entity_poly.pdbx_strand_id
1 'polypeptide(L)'
;MDPIHRRDAKLKQYGFTDRQSLARMTNTEAQEIMEYMSELEFPKIYHTSIQFALFKTYGIPTISGLLAATKEFSTPENAGKRCADTGILIQDFSGHHPKSARVIKALARMSYIHSCYQKAGKISNSDLLYTLSVFVTEPIAWVARYEWRAMTPMHCWLTKINVER
;
A
#
# COMPACT_ATOMS: atom_id res chain seq x y z
N MET A 1 16.10 3.02 -22.51
CA MET A 1 15.17 1.93 -22.88
C MET A 1 13.76 2.48 -22.75
N ASP A 2 12.96 2.40 -23.79
CA ASP A 2 11.58 2.91 -23.79
C ASP A 2 10.70 2.15 -22.77
N PRO A 3 9.70 2.80 -22.13
CA PRO A 3 8.91 2.18 -21.06
C PRO A 3 8.23 0.83 -21.41
N ILE A 4 7.81 0.61 -22.67
CA ILE A 4 7.24 -0.67 -23.09
C ILE A 4 8.30 -1.77 -23.04
N HIS A 5 9.51 -1.48 -23.52
CA HIS A 5 10.62 -2.42 -23.50
C HIS A 5 11.05 -2.76 -22.06
N ARG A 6 11.02 -1.79 -21.13
CA ARG A 6 11.30 -2.05 -19.71
C ARG A 6 10.26 -2.98 -19.09
N ARG A 7 8.97 -2.73 -19.35
CA ARG A 7 7.86 -3.61 -18.91
C ARG A 7 8.08 -5.04 -19.41
N ASP A 8 8.36 -5.21 -20.70
CA ASP A 8 8.50 -6.55 -21.30
C ASP A 8 9.75 -7.28 -20.79
N ALA A 9 10.83 -6.55 -20.55
CA ALA A 9 12.02 -7.09 -19.90
C ALA A 9 11.68 -7.59 -18.48
N LYS A 10 10.88 -6.85 -17.70
CA LYS A 10 10.43 -7.27 -16.37
C LYS A 10 9.51 -8.48 -16.40
N LEU A 11 8.53 -8.52 -17.30
CA LEU A 11 7.67 -9.69 -17.50
C LEU A 11 8.49 -10.95 -17.84
N LYS A 12 9.48 -10.81 -18.72
CA LYS A 12 10.40 -11.90 -19.08
C LYS A 12 11.31 -12.30 -17.92
N GLN A 13 11.79 -11.34 -17.13
CA GLN A 13 12.64 -11.59 -15.97
C GLN A 13 11.93 -12.44 -14.91
N TYR A 14 10.68 -12.11 -14.57
CA TYR A 14 9.93 -12.81 -13.52
C TYR A 14 9.18 -14.06 -14.02
N GLY A 15 8.81 -14.12 -15.30
CA GLY A 15 8.15 -15.30 -15.88
C GLY A 15 6.70 -15.51 -15.46
N PHE A 16 6.02 -14.48 -14.93
CA PHE A 16 4.61 -14.53 -14.54
C PHE A 16 3.67 -14.22 -15.71
N THR A 17 3.49 -15.20 -16.60
CA THR A 17 2.75 -15.04 -17.86
C THR A 17 1.30 -15.53 -17.81
N ASP A 18 0.92 -16.28 -16.78
CA ASP A 18 -0.41 -16.89 -16.64
C ASP A 18 -0.80 -17.05 -15.16
N ARG A 19 -2.03 -17.52 -14.90
CA ARG A 19 -2.52 -17.69 -13.51
C ARG A 19 -1.71 -18.71 -12.70
N GLN A 20 -1.15 -19.74 -13.33
CA GLN A 20 -0.43 -20.81 -12.63
C GLN A 20 0.97 -20.35 -12.19
N SER A 21 1.65 -19.57 -13.02
CA SER A 21 2.90 -18.88 -12.68
C SER A 21 2.64 -17.82 -11.63
N LEU A 22 1.62 -16.97 -11.78
CA LEU A 22 1.24 -15.97 -10.78
C LEU A 22 0.94 -16.58 -9.41
N ALA A 23 0.24 -17.72 -9.36
CA ALA A 23 -0.06 -18.42 -8.10
C ALA A 23 1.20 -18.88 -7.34
N ARG A 24 2.37 -18.94 -7.99
CA ARG A 24 3.66 -19.31 -7.40
C ARG A 24 4.50 -18.10 -7.00
N MET A 25 4.08 -16.88 -7.33
CA MET A 25 4.77 -15.66 -6.91
C MET A 25 4.88 -15.65 -5.37
N THR A 26 6.06 -15.32 -4.89
CA THR A 26 6.35 -15.17 -3.46
C THR A 26 6.04 -13.75 -3.00
N ASN A 27 5.85 -13.56 -1.69
CA ASN A 27 5.69 -12.20 -1.14
C ASN A 27 6.92 -11.31 -1.38
N THR A 28 8.12 -11.90 -1.48
CA THR A 28 9.34 -11.14 -1.82
C THR A 28 9.27 -10.63 -3.25
N GLU A 29 8.93 -11.48 -4.23
CA GLU A 29 8.79 -11.06 -5.63
C GLU A 29 7.64 -10.06 -5.81
N ALA A 30 6.50 -10.27 -5.14
CA ALA A 30 5.39 -9.33 -5.15
C ALA A 30 5.84 -7.95 -4.64
N GLN A 31 6.62 -7.91 -3.57
CA GLN A 31 7.16 -6.67 -3.03
C GLN A 31 8.15 -5.99 -3.97
N GLU A 32 9.07 -6.73 -4.57
CA GLU A 32 10.00 -6.19 -5.58
C GLU A 32 9.26 -5.60 -6.79
N ILE A 33 8.18 -6.26 -7.22
CA ILE A 33 7.33 -5.78 -8.30
C ILE A 33 6.62 -4.49 -7.89
N MET A 34 6.07 -4.40 -6.67
CA MET A 34 5.44 -3.19 -6.16
C MET A 34 6.44 -2.04 -6.04
N GLU A 35 7.65 -2.29 -5.53
CA GLU A 35 8.73 -1.31 -5.43
C GLU A 35 9.14 -0.78 -6.81
N TYR A 36 9.30 -1.67 -7.80
CA TYR A 36 9.56 -1.25 -9.18
C TYR A 36 8.46 -0.31 -9.71
N MET A 37 7.19 -0.60 -9.39
CA MET A 37 6.06 0.19 -9.84
C MET A 37 6.01 1.56 -9.17
N SER A 38 6.30 1.64 -7.88
CA SER A 38 6.29 2.88 -7.10
C SER A 38 7.53 3.76 -7.31
N GLU A 39 8.70 3.18 -7.58
CA GLU A 39 9.95 3.95 -7.66
C GLU A 39 10.36 4.25 -9.11
N LEU A 40 10.00 3.39 -10.08
CA LEU A 40 10.58 3.44 -11.44
C LEU A 40 9.57 3.49 -12.59
N GLU A 41 8.37 2.92 -12.43
CA GLU A 41 7.39 2.85 -13.52
C GLU A 41 6.34 3.96 -13.47
N PHE A 42 5.70 4.15 -12.31
CA PHE A 42 4.61 5.12 -12.13
C PHE A 42 4.73 5.97 -10.86
N PRO A 43 5.91 6.52 -10.53
CA PRO A 43 6.18 7.04 -9.20
C PRO A 43 5.19 8.10 -8.75
N LYS A 44 4.96 9.12 -9.58
CA LYS A 44 4.08 10.23 -9.23
C LYS A 44 2.64 9.78 -8.99
N ILE A 45 2.04 9.03 -9.91
CA ILE A 45 0.65 8.60 -9.80
C ILE A 45 0.48 7.53 -8.72
N TYR A 46 1.43 6.63 -8.56
CA TYR A 46 1.40 5.63 -7.49
C TYR A 46 1.38 6.31 -6.11
N HIS A 47 2.33 7.20 -5.81
CA HIS A 47 2.37 7.90 -4.53
C HIS A 47 1.15 8.80 -4.32
N THR A 48 0.69 9.51 -5.36
CA THR A 48 -0.49 10.38 -5.27
C THR A 48 -1.75 9.55 -4.99
N SER A 49 -1.90 8.39 -5.62
CA SER A 49 -3.06 7.50 -5.39
C SER A 49 -3.12 6.98 -3.95
N ILE A 50 -1.98 6.69 -3.32
CA ILE A 50 -1.91 6.28 -1.91
C ILE A 50 -2.32 7.42 -0.98
N GLN A 51 -1.92 8.65 -1.29
CA GLN A 51 -2.39 9.83 -0.53
C GLN A 51 -3.91 10.00 -0.64
N PHE A 52 -4.49 9.74 -1.81
CA PHE A 52 -5.94 9.76 -1.99
C PHE A 52 -6.66 8.57 -1.35
N ALA A 53 -6.02 7.39 -1.27
CA ALA A 53 -6.54 6.25 -0.53
C ALA A 53 -6.78 6.64 0.95
N LEU A 54 -5.85 7.39 1.55
CA LEU A 54 -6.03 7.95 2.89
C LEU A 54 -7.26 8.87 2.97
N PHE A 55 -7.44 9.80 2.03
CA PHE A 55 -8.63 10.65 2.00
C PHE A 55 -9.94 9.86 1.91
N LYS A 56 -9.97 8.73 1.19
CA LYS A 56 -11.16 7.86 1.14
C LYS A 56 -11.50 7.24 2.49
N THR A 57 -10.52 7.03 3.38
CA THR A 57 -10.79 6.56 4.75
C THR A 57 -11.51 7.61 5.59
N TYR A 58 -11.36 8.90 5.28
CA TYR A 58 -12.03 9.97 6.01
C TYR A 58 -13.53 10.03 5.69
N GLY A 59 -13.97 9.37 4.61
CA GLY A 59 -15.39 9.17 4.30
C GLY A 59 -16.08 8.14 5.21
N ILE A 60 -15.35 7.38 6.02
CA ILE A 60 -15.91 6.37 6.92
C ILE A 60 -16.10 6.97 8.31
N PRO A 61 -17.33 7.07 8.85
CA PRO A 61 -17.60 7.78 10.11
C PRO A 61 -16.82 7.27 11.33
N THR A 62 -16.58 5.97 11.45
CA THR A 62 -15.79 5.37 12.53
C THR A 62 -14.34 5.83 12.49
N ILE A 63 -13.75 5.88 11.30
CA ILE A 63 -12.36 6.31 11.10
C ILE A 63 -12.25 7.83 11.29
N SER A 64 -13.07 8.63 10.60
CA SER A 64 -12.99 10.08 10.68
C SER A 64 -13.34 10.63 12.07
N GLY A 65 -14.30 10.02 12.77
CA GLY A 65 -14.61 10.35 14.15
C GLY A 65 -13.42 10.14 15.09
N LEU A 66 -12.67 9.04 14.92
CA LEU A 66 -11.46 8.79 15.70
C LEU A 66 -10.37 9.82 15.38
N LEU A 67 -10.13 10.12 14.10
CA LEU A 67 -9.12 11.11 13.68
C LEU A 67 -9.43 12.52 14.19
N ALA A 68 -10.71 12.90 14.22
CA ALA A 68 -11.15 14.17 14.81
C ALA A 68 -10.94 14.19 16.32
N ALA A 69 -11.27 13.10 17.02
CA ALA A 69 -11.12 12.98 18.47
C ALA A 69 -9.65 13.01 18.92
N THR A 70 -8.74 12.42 18.15
CA THR A 70 -7.30 12.43 18.44
C THR A 70 -6.60 13.71 18.00
N LYS A 71 -7.27 14.55 17.20
CA LYS A 71 -6.72 15.78 16.60
C LYS A 71 -5.54 15.56 15.65
N GLU A 72 -5.33 14.33 15.18
CA GLU A 72 -4.18 13.98 14.34
C GLU A 72 -4.23 14.60 12.94
N PHE A 73 -5.41 15.00 12.46
CA PHE A 73 -5.59 15.70 11.18
C PHE A 73 -6.49 16.94 11.28
N SER A 74 -6.92 17.33 12.47
CA SER A 74 -7.80 18.50 12.66
C SER A 74 -7.08 19.74 13.19
N THR A 75 -5.77 19.65 13.47
CA THR A 75 -4.97 20.83 13.85
C THR A 75 -3.65 20.91 13.07
N PRO A 76 -3.17 22.12 12.73
CA PRO A 76 -1.91 22.30 12.00
C PRO A 76 -0.68 21.71 12.69
N GLU A 77 -0.66 21.73 14.02
CA GLU A 77 0.48 21.27 14.83
C GLU A 77 0.68 19.76 14.72
N ASN A 78 -0.41 18.99 14.61
CA ASN A 78 -0.37 17.53 14.58
C ASN A 78 -0.33 16.99 13.15
N ALA A 79 -1.06 17.61 12.21
CA ALA A 79 -1.27 17.08 10.86
C ALA A 79 0.06 16.86 10.10
N GLY A 80 0.99 17.81 10.16
CA GLY A 80 2.29 17.69 9.49
C GLY A 80 3.11 16.51 10.02
N LYS A 81 3.20 16.38 11.35
CA LYS A 81 3.89 15.27 12.01
C LYS A 81 3.22 13.93 11.67
N ARG A 82 1.88 13.85 11.76
CA ARG A 82 1.12 12.63 11.45
C ARG A 82 1.34 12.17 10.01
N CYS A 83 1.33 13.11 9.05
CA CYS A 83 1.64 12.82 7.65
C CYS A 83 3.06 12.27 7.49
N ALA A 84 4.06 12.91 8.11
CA ALA A 84 5.46 12.47 8.05
C ALA A 84 5.65 11.07 8.68
N ASP A 85 5.11 10.85 9.88
CA ASP A 85 5.17 9.56 10.59
C ASP A 85 4.54 8.43 9.77
N THR A 86 3.38 8.70 9.14
CA THR A 86 2.70 7.73 8.26
C THR A 86 3.52 7.42 7.02
N GLY A 87 4.05 8.46 6.37
CA GLY A 87 4.85 8.32 5.16
C GLY A 87 6.11 7.48 5.40
N ILE A 88 6.82 7.72 6.51
CA ILE A 88 8.01 6.95 6.88
C ILE A 88 7.66 5.47 7.10
N LEU A 89 6.60 5.18 7.86
CA LEU A 89 6.20 3.79 8.11
C LEU A 89 5.86 3.07 6.80
N ILE A 90 5.06 3.70 5.93
CA ILE A 90 4.68 3.12 4.63
C ILE A 90 5.89 2.89 3.74
N GLN A 91 6.76 3.89 3.60
CA GLN A 91 7.98 3.75 2.79
C GLN A 91 8.88 2.63 3.32
N ASP A 92 9.00 2.52 4.65
CA ASP A 92 9.86 1.51 5.27
C ASP A 92 9.37 0.10 4.99
N PHE A 93 8.06 -0.19 5.15
CA PHE A 93 7.56 -1.53 4.90
C PHE A 93 7.31 -1.85 3.42
N SER A 94 7.13 -0.84 2.56
CA SER A 94 6.83 -1.04 1.13
C SER A 94 8.08 -1.05 0.24
N GLY A 95 9.07 -0.21 0.53
CA GLY A 95 10.26 0.00 -0.31
C GLY A 95 11.52 -0.71 0.16
N HIS A 96 11.42 -1.77 0.97
CA HIS A 96 12.58 -2.54 1.43
C HIS A 96 12.24 -4.03 1.49
N HIS A 97 13.23 -4.91 1.34
CA HIS A 97 13.01 -6.36 1.38
C HIS A 97 12.19 -6.79 2.63
N PRO A 98 11.14 -7.63 2.49
CA PRO A 98 10.13 -7.88 3.53
C PRO A 98 10.70 -8.44 4.85
N LYS A 99 11.82 -9.14 4.78
CA LYS A 99 12.51 -9.72 5.95
C LYS A 99 13.56 -8.80 6.58
N SER A 100 13.69 -7.56 6.09
CA SER A 100 14.67 -6.63 6.65
C SER A 100 14.25 -6.17 8.06
N ALA A 101 15.24 -5.90 8.91
CA ALA A 101 14.98 -5.37 10.25
C ALA A 101 14.19 -4.05 10.22
N ARG A 102 14.31 -3.28 9.13
CA ARG A 102 13.61 -2.02 8.92
C ARG A 102 12.12 -2.22 8.71
N VAL A 103 11.73 -3.12 7.79
CA VAL A 103 10.33 -3.50 7.55
C VAL A 103 9.70 -4.05 8.82
N ILE A 104 10.37 -4.98 9.50
CA ILE A 104 9.85 -5.60 10.73
C ILE A 104 9.59 -4.55 11.81
N LYS A 105 10.50 -3.58 12.00
CA LYS A 105 10.31 -2.47 12.96
C LYS A 105 9.14 -1.57 12.58
N ALA A 106 9.00 -1.22 11.29
CA ALA A 106 7.91 -0.37 10.82
C ALA A 106 6.54 -1.05 11.02
N LEU A 107 6.42 -2.33 10.63
CA LEU A 107 5.21 -3.11 10.82
C LEU A 107 4.88 -3.31 12.30
N ALA A 108 5.87 -3.60 13.14
CA ALA A 108 5.67 -3.71 14.60
C ALA A 108 5.21 -2.38 15.21
N ARG A 109 5.79 -1.24 14.77
CA ARG A 109 5.39 0.10 15.23
C ARG A 109 3.95 0.43 14.84
N MET A 110 3.57 0.18 13.58
CA MET A 110 2.21 0.38 13.09
C MET A 110 1.22 -0.51 13.86
N SER A 111 1.56 -1.79 14.05
CA SER A 111 0.73 -2.75 14.79
C SER A 111 0.54 -2.32 16.24
N TYR A 112 1.62 -1.86 16.91
CA TYR A 112 1.55 -1.36 18.28
C TYR A 112 0.57 -0.18 18.40
N ILE A 113 0.71 0.84 17.53
CA ILE A 113 -0.16 2.03 17.54
C ILE A 113 -1.62 1.62 17.37
N HIS A 114 -1.93 0.81 16.34
CA HIS A 114 -3.30 0.38 16.09
C HIS A 114 -3.86 -0.52 17.21
N SER A 115 -3.02 -1.37 17.82
CA SER A 115 -3.47 -2.29 18.87
C SER A 115 -4.06 -1.58 20.08
N CYS A 116 -3.56 -0.39 20.43
CA CYS A 116 -4.09 0.41 21.53
C CYS A 116 -5.56 0.81 21.26
N TYR A 117 -5.85 1.24 20.04
CA TYR A 117 -7.20 1.63 19.64
C TYR A 117 -8.13 0.44 19.40
N GLN A 118 -7.60 -0.69 18.90
CA GLN A 118 -8.37 -1.93 18.77
C GLN A 118 -8.81 -2.47 20.13
N LYS A 119 -7.90 -2.53 21.10
CA LYS A 119 -8.20 -2.94 22.49
C LYS A 119 -9.24 -2.04 23.15
N ALA A 120 -9.26 -0.75 22.80
CA ALA A 120 -10.26 0.22 23.24
C ALA A 120 -11.57 0.21 22.43
N GLY A 121 -11.72 -0.70 21.45
CA GLY A 121 -12.91 -0.81 20.60
C GLY A 121 -13.11 0.36 19.63
N LYS A 122 -12.05 1.11 19.32
CA LYS A 122 -12.08 2.31 18.45
C LYS A 122 -11.68 2.05 17.01
N ILE A 123 -10.93 0.98 16.76
CA ILE A 123 -10.62 0.50 15.41
C ILE A 123 -11.14 -0.93 15.31
N SER A 124 -12.09 -1.16 14.40
CA SER A 124 -12.60 -2.49 14.10
C SER A 124 -11.73 -3.19 13.04
N ASN A 125 -11.89 -4.51 12.90
CA ASN A 125 -11.26 -5.23 11.80
C ASN A 125 -11.79 -4.77 10.43
N SER A 126 -13.05 -4.35 10.36
CA SER A 126 -13.65 -3.82 9.13
C SER A 126 -13.00 -2.50 8.70
N ASP A 127 -12.66 -1.62 9.65
CA ASP A 127 -11.94 -0.37 9.36
C ASP A 127 -10.56 -0.65 8.77
N LEU A 128 -9.84 -1.64 9.33
CA LEU A 128 -8.53 -2.06 8.82
C LEU A 128 -8.63 -2.70 7.44
N LEU A 129 -9.60 -3.59 7.21
CA LEU A 129 -9.80 -4.23 5.90
C LEU A 129 -10.17 -3.20 4.83
N TYR A 130 -11.05 -2.24 5.15
CA TYR A 130 -11.37 -1.15 4.24
C TYR A 130 -10.13 -0.33 3.91
N THR A 131 -9.36 0.07 4.93
CA THR A 131 -8.11 0.83 4.75
C THR A 131 -7.13 0.06 3.87
N LEU A 132 -6.86 -1.22 4.14
CA LEU A 132 -5.96 -2.04 3.33
C LEU A 132 -6.48 -2.18 1.89
N SER A 133 -7.79 -2.34 1.71
CA SER A 133 -8.39 -2.47 0.38
C SER A 133 -8.13 -1.24 -0.49
N VAL A 134 -8.32 -0.02 0.03
CA VAL A 134 -8.11 1.20 -0.75
C VAL A 134 -6.62 1.44 -1.04
N PHE A 135 -5.71 1.04 -0.15
CA PHE A 135 -4.28 1.07 -0.42
C PHE A 135 -3.85 0.15 -1.56
N VAL A 136 -4.59 -0.93 -1.79
CA VAL A 136 -4.38 -1.86 -2.89
C VAL A 136 -5.07 -1.38 -4.18
N THR A 137 -6.33 -0.95 -4.09
CA THR A 137 -7.16 -0.69 -5.27
C THR A 137 -6.92 0.68 -5.88
N GLU A 138 -6.59 1.70 -5.08
CA GLU A 138 -6.38 3.05 -5.61
C GLU A 138 -5.19 3.14 -6.58
N PRO A 139 -4.01 2.56 -6.30
CA PRO A 139 -2.91 2.57 -7.27
C PRO A 139 -3.29 1.95 -8.61
N ILE A 140 -3.99 0.82 -8.59
CA ILE A 140 -4.42 0.13 -9.81
C ILE A 140 -5.39 1.02 -10.61
N ALA A 141 -6.41 1.58 -9.95
CA ALA A 141 -7.42 2.40 -10.59
C ALA A 141 -6.86 3.72 -11.14
N TRP A 142 -5.95 4.36 -10.40
CA TRP A 142 -5.35 5.62 -10.80
C TRP A 142 -4.35 5.46 -11.93
N VAL A 143 -3.50 4.42 -11.90
CA VAL A 143 -2.59 4.12 -13.02
C VAL A 143 -3.40 3.84 -14.29
N ALA A 144 -4.47 3.04 -14.21
CA ALA A 144 -5.32 2.78 -15.37
C ALA A 144 -5.97 4.04 -15.97
N ARG A 145 -6.19 5.08 -15.16
CA ARG A 145 -6.88 6.31 -15.58
C ARG A 145 -5.93 7.42 -16.03
N TYR A 146 -4.78 7.55 -15.37
CA TYR A 146 -3.93 8.74 -15.48
C TYR A 146 -2.54 8.46 -16.01
N GLU A 147 -2.11 7.19 -16.07
CA GLU A 147 -0.82 6.83 -16.64
C GLU A 147 -0.92 6.40 -18.10
N TRP A 148 0.23 6.40 -18.76
CA TRP A 148 0.38 6.06 -20.18
C TRP A 148 0.07 4.59 -20.51
N ARG A 149 -0.09 3.72 -19.51
CA ARG A 149 -0.61 2.35 -19.66
C ARG A 149 -1.22 1.84 -18.35
N ALA A 150 -2.08 0.83 -18.48
CA ALA A 150 -2.54 0.06 -17.33
C ALA A 150 -1.44 -0.85 -16.74
N MET A 151 -1.63 -1.24 -15.48
CA MET A 151 -0.89 -2.32 -14.84
C MET A 151 -1.20 -3.67 -15.53
N THR A 152 -0.27 -4.63 -15.44
CA THR A 152 -0.44 -5.97 -16.01
C THR A 152 -0.96 -6.92 -14.92
N PRO A 153 -1.44 -8.14 -15.26
CA PRO A 153 -1.81 -9.11 -14.25
C PRO A 153 -0.71 -9.38 -13.22
N MET A 154 0.57 -9.44 -13.64
CA MET A 154 1.72 -9.56 -12.73
C MET A 154 1.81 -8.41 -11.73
N HIS A 155 1.62 -7.17 -12.18
CA HIS A 155 1.70 -5.99 -11.32
C HIS A 155 0.53 -5.90 -10.32
N CYS A 156 -0.63 -6.47 -10.66
CA CYS A 156 -1.82 -6.46 -9.82
C CYS A 156 -2.00 -7.73 -9.01
N TRP A 157 -1.11 -8.72 -9.17
CA TRP A 157 -1.28 -10.00 -8.51
C TRP A 157 -0.84 -9.91 -7.07
N LEU A 158 -1.82 -9.97 -6.19
CA LEU A 158 -1.59 -10.13 -4.77
C LEU A 158 -1.59 -11.62 -4.51
N THR A 159 -0.40 -12.15 -4.30
CA THR A 159 -0.20 -13.54 -3.88
C THR A 159 -0.97 -13.75 -2.59
N LYS A 160 -2.12 -14.43 -2.69
CA LYS A 160 -2.93 -14.90 -1.56
C LYS A 160 -2.75 -14.02 -0.32
N ILE A 161 -3.44 -12.88 -0.25
CA ILE A 161 -3.86 -12.37 1.06
C ILE A 161 -4.81 -13.45 1.58
N ASN A 162 -4.23 -14.50 2.17
CA ASN A 162 -4.94 -15.49 2.95
C ASN A 162 -5.45 -14.72 4.16
N VAL A 163 -6.63 -14.12 3.99
CA VAL A 163 -7.64 -14.07 5.04
C VAL A 163 -8.23 -15.49 5.17
N GLU A 164 -7.36 -16.49 5.25
CA GLU A 164 -7.75 -17.80 5.77
C GLU A 164 -7.46 -17.71 7.26
N ARG A 165 -8.56 -17.76 8.02
CA ARG A 165 -8.58 -17.86 9.48
C ARG A 165 -7.81 -19.08 9.96
#